data_AF-A0A0D2YKT4-F1
#
_entry.id   AF-A0A0D2YKT4-F1
#
_cell.length_a   1.000
_cell.length_b   1.000
_cell.length_c   1.000
_cell.angle_alpha   90.00
_cell.angle_beta   90.00
_cell.angle_gamma   90.00
#
_symmetry.space_group_name_H-M   'P 1'
#
loop_
_entity.id
_entity.type
_entity.pdbx_description
1 polymer ?
#
loop_
_entity_poly.entity_id
_entity_poly.type
_entity_poly.pdbx_seq_one_letter_code
_entity_poly.pdbx_strand_id
1 'polypeptide(L)'
;VKVLSAIAALSVSAVSAATCTKDVKITEPTQVISCDVVDADVIIDKSVAGAVVINGPKQIKGNFQAKNAGDLISLSSTTINSITGTFELNNLEALNNLDFSSLESLGELSFIKLPRLGELNFGTEGVTKIKSIRITDTFISDLSGLSVASVESFQIDNNRKMNAFNSDLVNVTTQLLIFDNGNDVMEITMNKLETAAEIQISSAKSFKVPALQEVTKSLKLSANPELKSFSAPNLTTITETLSLIDMNKLTNVS
;
A
#
# COMPACT_ATOMS: atom_id res chain seq x y z
N VAL A 1 -33.04 -12.20 60.20
CA VAL A 1 -32.03 -12.95 59.42
C VAL A 1 -31.44 -12.00 58.39
N LYS A 2 -30.23 -11.48 58.64
CA LYS A 2 -29.50 -10.60 57.71
C LYS A 2 -28.68 -11.48 56.77
N VAL A 3 -28.97 -11.44 55.47
CA VAL A 3 -28.14 -12.08 54.46
C VAL A 3 -27.18 -11.02 53.91
N LEU A 4 -25.89 -11.21 54.18
CA LEU A 4 -24.79 -10.38 53.69
C LEU A 4 -24.46 -10.82 52.25
N SER A 5 -24.64 -9.95 51.27
CA SER A 5 -24.13 -10.18 49.90
C SER A 5 -22.64 -9.86 49.85
N ALA A 6 -21.82 -10.86 49.55
CA ALA A 6 -20.40 -10.68 49.25
C ALA A 6 -20.23 -10.34 47.76
N ILE A 7 -19.73 -9.15 47.47
CA ILE A 7 -19.32 -8.74 46.11
C ILE A 7 -17.85 -9.16 45.97
N ALA A 8 -17.59 -10.16 45.12
CA ALA A 8 -16.24 -10.54 44.72
C ALA A 8 -15.75 -9.55 43.65
N ALA A 9 -14.77 -8.72 44.00
CA ALA A 9 -14.07 -7.88 43.02
C ALA A 9 -13.06 -8.75 42.25
N LEU A 10 -13.35 -9.02 40.98
CA LEU A 10 -12.39 -9.57 40.04
C LEU A 10 -11.42 -8.45 39.65
N SER A 11 -10.20 -8.49 40.20
CA SER A 11 -9.10 -7.67 39.73
C SER A 11 -8.65 -8.18 38.36
N VAL A 12 -9.07 -7.48 37.30
CA VAL A 12 -8.49 -7.66 35.96
C VAL A 12 -7.11 -7.00 35.99
N SER A 13 -6.07 -7.81 36.13
CA SER A 13 -4.70 -7.33 35.93
C SER A 13 -4.56 -6.92 34.47
N ALA A 14 -4.48 -5.62 34.19
CA ALA A 14 -4.09 -5.12 32.89
C ALA A 14 -2.65 -5.59 32.63
N VAL A 15 -2.48 -6.61 31.79
CA VAL A 15 -1.16 -7.03 31.32
C VAL A 15 -0.61 -5.85 30.51
N SER A 16 0.38 -5.16 31.05
CA SER A 16 1.11 -4.13 30.32
C SER A 16 1.80 -4.80 29.13
N ALA A 17 1.47 -4.39 27.91
CA ALA A 17 2.11 -4.87 26.70
C ALA A 17 3.62 -4.57 26.80
N ALA A 18 4.46 -5.60 26.63
CA ALA A 18 5.91 -5.42 26.67
C ALA A 18 6.31 -4.45 25.53
N THR A 19 7.07 -3.40 25.86
CA THR A 19 7.42 -2.33 24.92
C THR A 19 8.94 -2.20 24.78
N CYS A 20 9.45 -2.23 23.54
CA CYS A 20 10.82 -1.88 23.21
C CYS A 20 10.89 -0.41 22.80
N THR A 21 11.79 0.39 23.38
CA THR A 21 11.91 1.84 23.10
C THR A 21 13.19 2.21 22.34
N LYS A 22 13.87 1.21 21.77
CA LYS A 22 15.09 1.38 20.97
C LYS A 22 14.91 0.64 19.67
N ASP A 23 15.61 1.11 18.64
CA ASP A 23 15.57 0.48 17.33
C ASP A 23 15.93 -1.00 17.43
N VAL A 24 15.13 -1.82 16.76
CA VAL A 24 15.32 -3.26 16.67
C VAL A 24 15.98 -3.57 15.35
N LYS A 25 17.23 -4.00 15.41
CA LYS A 25 17.98 -4.43 14.23
C LYS A 25 17.80 -5.92 14.02
N ILE A 26 17.41 -6.30 12.80
CA ILE A 26 17.30 -7.69 12.37
C ILE A 26 18.55 -8.08 11.62
N THR A 27 19.35 -8.97 12.20
CA THR A 27 20.62 -9.44 11.61
C THR A 27 20.60 -10.92 11.23
N GLU A 28 19.54 -11.64 11.59
CA GLU A 28 19.40 -13.08 11.35
C GLU A 28 18.01 -13.41 10.76
N PRO A 29 17.86 -14.48 9.96
CA PRO A 29 16.62 -14.77 9.24
C PRO A 29 15.39 -15.10 10.10
N THR A 30 15.56 -15.55 11.34
CA THR A 30 14.44 -15.80 12.24
C THR A 30 14.69 -15.11 13.55
N GLN A 31 14.01 -13.98 13.77
CA GLN A 31 14.16 -13.18 14.97
C GLN A 31 12.84 -13.10 15.73
N VAL A 32 12.92 -13.43 17.02
CA VAL A 32 11.85 -13.20 17.97
C VAL A 32 12.16 -11.91 18.72
N ILE A 33 11.27 -10.94 18.60
CA ILE A 33 11.36 -9.67 19.34
C ILE A 33 10.44 -9.79 20.54
N SER A 34 10.99 -9.72 21.75
CA SER A 34 10.27 -10.04 23.00
C SER A 34 9.22 -9.00 23.44
N CYS A 35 8.92 -8.00 22.62
CA CYS A 35 7.94 -6.96 22.92
C CYS A 35 6.74 -7.03 21.98
N ASP A 36 5.54 -6.79 22.53
CA ASP A 36 4.31 -6.62 21.76
C ASP A 36 4.31 -5.30 20.97
N VAL A 37 4.99 -4.28 21.50
CA VAL A 37 5.08 -2.94 20.89
C VAL A 37 6.55 -2.55 20.71
N VAL A 38 6.92 -2.13 19.51
CA VAL A 38 8.20 -1.45 19.24
C VAL A 38 7.90 0.04 19.11
N ASP A 39 8.21 0.80 20.14
CA ASP A 39 8.17 2.27 20.16
C ASP A 39 9.49 2.86 19.64
N ALA A 40 9.86 2.43 18.44
CA ALA A 40 11.11 2.74 17.73
C ALA A 40 11.01 2.18 16.29
N ASP A 41 12.12 2.20 15.54
CA ASP A 41 12.19 1.61 14.21
C ASP A 41 12.57 0.11 14.27
N VAL A 42 12.11 -0.65 13.27
CA VAL A 42 12.58 -2.02 12.97
C VAL A 42 13.36 -1.99 11.66
N ILE A 43 14.61 -2.45 11.68
CA ILE A 43 15.54 -2.32 10.56
C ILE A 43 16.12 -3.68 10.21
N ILE A 44 15.82 -4.19 9.01
CA ILE A 44 16.51 -5.35 8.42
C ILE A 44 17.91 -4.92 7.97
N ASP A 45 18.94 -5.56 8.50
CA ASP A 45 20.30 -5.31 8.05
C ASP A 45 20.50 -5.79 6.61
N LYS A 46 21.29 -5.04 5.84
CA LYS A 46 21.62 -5.35 4.45
C LYS A 46 22.32 -6.71 4.25
N SER A 47 22.94 -7.27 5.30
CA SER A 47 23.62 -8.57 5.24
C SER A 47 22.66 -9.74 5.38
N VAL A 48 21.39 -9.52 5.75
CA VAL A 48 20.41 -10.59 5.91
C VAL A 48 20.06 -11.16 4.53
N ALA A 49 20.01 -12.49 4.46
CA ALA A 49 19.75 -13.24 3.24
C ALA A 49 18.71 -14.33 3.48
N GLY A 50 18.08 -14.81 2.41
CA GLY A 50 17.11 -15.90 2.46
C GLY A 50 15.74 -15.45 2.94
N ALA A 51 15.02 -16.33 3.62
CA ALA A 51 13.66 -16.09 4.09
C ALA A 51 13.69 -15.52 5.52
N VAL A 52 13.11 -14.33 5.72
CA VAL A 52 13.05 -13.67 7.02
C VAL A 52 11.66 -13.76 7.62
N VAL A 53 11.58 -14.21 8.87
CA VAL A 53 10.33 -14.24 9.66
C VAL A 53 10.49 -13.39 10.91
N ILE A 54 9.60 -12.41 11.07
CA ILE A 54 9.53 -11.51 12.23
C ILE A 54 8.40 -11.96 13.15
N ASN A 55 8.78 -12.40 14.35
CA ASN A 55 7.83 -12.85 15.38
C ASN A 55 7.86 -11.92 16.59
N GLY A 56 6.70 -11.69 17.18
CA GLY A 56 6.57 -11.03 18.48
C GLY A 56 5.78 -9.72 18.45
N PRO A 57 6.24 -8.67 17.74
CA PRO A 57 5.59 -7.38 17.83
C PRO A 57 4.28 -7.42 17.06
N LYS A 58 3.29 -6.77 17.65
CA LYS A 58 1.99 -6.49 17.06
C LYS A 58 1.96 -5.08 16.46
N GLN A 59 2.63 -4.15 17.12
CA GLN A 59 2.66 -2.75 16.71
C GLN A 59 4.08 -2.22 16.59
N ILE A 60 4.36 -1.47 15.53
CA ILE A 60 5.57 -0.69 15.35
C ILE A 60 5.14 0.78 15.29
N LYS A 61 5.62 1.61 16.22
CA LYS A 61 5.31 3.05 16.26
C LYS A 61 6.22 3.85 15.34
N GLY A 62 7.43 3.36 15.08
CA GLY A 62 8.33 3.91 14.08
C GLY A 62 8.11 3.28 12.71
N ASN A 63 9.20 3.18 11.96
CA ASN A 63 9.28 2.62 10.62
C ASN A 63 9.61 1.14 10.65
N PHE A 64 9.20 0.42 9.60
CA PHE A 64 9.77 -0.88 9.25
C PHE A 64 10.60 -0.70 7.98
N GLN A 65 11.90 -0.99 8.02
CA GLN A 65 12.81 -0.71 6.92
C GLN A 65 13.64 -1.93 6.52
N ALA A 66 13.70 -2.22 5.22
CA ALA A 66 14.68 -3.10 4.62
C ALA A 66 15.27 -2.43 3.37
N LYS A 67 16.59 -2.16 3.38
CA LYS A 67 17.26 -1.45 2.28
C LYS A 67 18.53 -2.16 1.86
N ASN A 68 18.72 -2.37 0.55
CA ASN A 68 19.93 -2.94 -0.04
C ASN A 68 20.28 -4.37 0.44
N ALA A 69 19.32 -5.11 0.98
CA ALA A 69 19.49 -6.54 1.28
C ALA A 69 19.22 -7.35 0.01
N GLY A 70 20.21 -7.38 -0.90
CA GLY A 70 20.07 -7.95 -2.23
C GLY A 70 19.71 -9.44 -2.25
N ASP A 71 20.13 -10.18 -1.21
CA ASP A 71 19.90 -11.62 -1.07
C ASP A 71 18.68 -11.97 -0.20
N LEU A 72 17.90 -10.97 0.25
CA LEU A 72 16.64 -11.20 0.96
C LEU A 72 15.60 -11.74 -0.02
N ILE A 73 15.12 -12.97 0.20
CA ILE A 73 14.21 -13.69 -0.71
C ILE A 73 12.76 -13.48 -0.31
N SER A 74 12.45 -13.57 0.97
CA SER A 74 11.09 -13.33 1.49
C SER A 74 11.13 -12.65 2.84
N LEU A 75 10.04 -11.96 3.17
CA LEU A 75 9.86 -11.31 4.45
C LEU A 75 8.42 -11.56 4.93
N SER A 76 8.27 -12.04 6.17
CA SER A 76 6.95 -12.31 6.71
C SER A 76 6.76 -12.01 8.19
N SER A 77 5.52 -11.75 8.57
CA SER A 77 5.05 -11.70 9.94
C SER A 77 3.56 -12.07 10.02
N THR A 78 3.21 -12.85 11.04
CA THR A 78 1.82 -13.21 11.35
C THR A 78 1.28 -12.45 12.57
N THR A 79 2.06 -11.50 13.10
CA THR A 79 1.69 -10.78 14.34
C THR A 79 1.58 -9.28 14.14
N ILE A 80 2.38 -8.70 13.25
CA ILE A 80 2.40 -7.24 13.04
C ILE A 80 1.09 -6.83 12.37
N ASN A 81 0.27 -6.07 13.11
CA ASN A 81 -1.00 -5.53 12.63
C ASN A 81 -0.97 -4.03 12.32
N SER A 82 0.04 -3.31 12.82
CA SER A 82 0.17 -1.89 12.56
C SER A 82 1.62 -1.42 12.51
N ILE A 83 1.91 -0.57 11.52
CA ILE A 83 3.15 0.21 11.44
C ILE A 83 2.75 1.68 11.31
N THR A 84 3.03 2.48 12.33
CA THR A 84 2.57 3.88 12.38
C THR A 84 3.40 4.78 11.45
N GLY A 85 4.69 4.48 11.29
CA GLY A 85 5.57 5.15 10.34
C GLY A 85 5.47 4.54 8.93
N THR A 86 6.60 4.53 8.23
CA THR A 86 6.70 4.01 6.86
C THR A 86 7.07 2.53 6.88
N PHE A 87 6.36 1.73 6.08
CA PHE A 87 6.81 0.41 5.65
C PHE A 87 7.64 0.57 4.37
N GLU A 88 8.96 0.59 4.53
CA GLU A 88 9.92 0.91 3.48
C GLU A 88 10.71 -0.33 3.05
N LEU A 89 10.54 -0.70 1.78
CA LEU A 89 11.32 -1.74 1.11
C LEU A 89 12.02 -1.11 -0.09
N ASN A 90 13.35 -1.09 -0.08
CA ASN A 90 14.13 -0.41 -1.10
C ASN A 90 15.30 -1.25 -1.59
N ASN A 91 15.42 -1.43 -2.90
CA ASN A 91 16.55 -2.09 -3.54
C ASN A 91 16.78 -3.52 -2.99
N LEU A 92 15.76 -4.37 -3.11
CA LEU A 92 15.77 -5.77 -2.67
C LEU A 92 15.62 -6.67 -3.90
N GLU A 93 16.74 -6.94 -4.56
CA GLU A 93 16.77 -7.57 -5.90
C GLU A 93 16.23 -9.00 -5.92
N ALA A 94 16.41 -9.76 -4.83
CA ALA A 94 15.93 -11.14 -4.71
C ALA A 94 14.51 -11.27 -4.12
N LEU A 95 13.96 -10.22 -3.50
CA LEU A 95 12.71 -10.30 -2.76
C LEU A 95 11.56 -10.64 -3.73
N ASN A 96 10.92 -11.78 -3.51
CA ASN A 96 9.84 -12.27 -4.38
C ASN A 96 8.49 -12.45 -3.68
N ASN A 97 8.49 -12.56 -2.35
CA ASN A 97 7.30 -12.76 -1.53
C ASN A 97 7.31 -11.87 -0.28
N LEU A 98 6.19 -11.20 -0.04
CA LEU A 98 5.93 -10.43 1.17
C LEU A 98 4.61 -10.90 1.82
N ASP A 99 4.69 -11.42 3.04
CA ASP A 99 3.53 -11.94 3.77
C ASP A 99 3.38 -11.32 5.16
N PHE A 100 2.48 -10.35 5.28
CA PHE A 100 2.10 -9.72 6.54
C PHE A 100 0.60 -9.93 6.77
N SER A 101 0.20 -11.19 6.92
CA SER A 101 -1.21 -11.63 7.02
C SER A 101 -2.09 -10.99 8.11
N SER A 102 -1.52 -10.27 9.08
CA SER A 102 -2.28 -9.54 10.12
C SER A 102 -2.25 -8.02 9.94
N LEU A 103 -1.62 -7.49 8.89
CA LEU A 103 -1.38 -6.07 8.71
C LEU A 103 -2.64 -5.33 8.27
N GLU A 104 -3.17 -4.49 9.16
CA GLU A 104 -4.41 -3.75 8.96
C GLU A 104 -4.17 -2.25 8.68
N SER A 105 -3.08 -1.70 9.23
CA SER A 105 -2.82 -0.26 9.16
C SER A 105 -1.36 0.11 8.98
N LEU A 106 -1.15 1.13 8.16
CA LEU A 106 0.15 1.71 7.84
C LEU A 106 0.08 3.23 7.97
N GLY A 107 1.18 3.88 8.32
CA GLY A 107 1.36 5.30 8.06
C GLY A 107 1.52 5.50 6.56
N GLU A 108 2.63 5.00 6.03
CA GLU A 108 2.98 5.10 4.61
C GLU A 108 3.56 3.77 4.10
N LEU A 109 3.42 3.51 2.80
CA LEU A 109 4.02 2.37 2.12
C LEU A 109 4.93 2.89 1.01
N SER A 110 6.20 2.48 1.03
CA SER A 110 7.20 2.87 0.04
C SER A 110 8.00 1.66 -0.44
N PHE A 111 7.57 1.08 -1.56
CA PHE A 111 8.16 -0.08 -2.20
C PHE A 111 8.86 0.36 -3.49
N ILE A 112 10.19 0.26 -3.53
CA ILE A 112 11.00 0.85 -4.59
C ILE A 112 12.08 -0.15 -5.01
N LYS A 113 12.18 -0.43 -6.32
CA LYS A 113 13.20 -1.33 -6.89
C LYS A 113 13.13 -2.72 -6.26
N LEU A 114 12.02 -3.41 -6.50
CA LEU A 114 11.74 -4.78 -6.04
C LEU A 114 11.44 -5.66 -7.26
N PRO A 115 12.43 -5.87 -8.17
CA PRO A 115 12.19 -6.36 -9.53
C PRO A 115 11.70 -7.81 -9.62
N ARG A 116 11.66 -8.53 -8.49
CA ARG A 116 11.14 -9.90 -8.38
C ARG A 116 9.89 -10.02 -7.50
N LEU A 117 9.48 -8.95 -6.81
CA LEU A 117 8.35 -8.99 -5.88
C LEU A 117 7.07 -9.13 -6.69
N GLY A 118 6.50 -10.33 -6.73
CA GLY A 118 5.24 -10.62 -7.42
C GLY A 118 4.10 -10.99 -6.48
N GLU A 119 4.43 -11.51 -5.29
CA GLU A 119 3.46 -11.96 -4.29
C GLU A 119 3.39 -10.99 -3.12
N LEU A 120 2.18 -10.50 -2.84
CA LEU A 120 1.85 -9.59 -1.75
C LEU A 120 0.66 -10.15 -0.99
N ASN A 121 0.85 -10.50 0.28
CA ASN A 121 -0.21 -10.97 1.17
C ASN A 121 -0.31 -10.08 2.41
N PHE A 122 -1.40 -9.32 2.54
CA PHE A 122 -1.73 -8.54 3.74
C PHE A 122 -2.95 -9.09 4.49
N GLY A 123 -3.26 -10.37 4.28
CA GLY A 123 -4.43 -11.01 4.87
C GLY A 123 -5.73 -10.70 4.12
N THR A 124 -6.82 -11.32 4.57
CA THR A 124 -8.13 -11.24 3.90
C THR A 124 -8.81 -9.90 4.08
N GLU A 125 -8.67 -9.26 5.24
CA GLU A 125 -9.18 -7.90 5.46
C GLU A 125 -8.29 -6.85 4.77
N GLY A 126 -7.00 -7.16 4.60
CA GLY A 126 -6.02 -6.29 3.97
C GLY A 126 -5.70 -5.05 4.80
N VAL A 127 -4.84 -4.19 4.23
CA VAL A 127 -4.59 -2.87 4.79
C VAL A 127 -5.77 -1.97 4.43
N THR A 128 -6.45 -1.44 5.45
CA THR A 128 -7.63 -0.56 5.27
C THR A 128 -7.34 0.90 5.59
N LYS A 129 -6.24 1.17 6.31
CA LYS A 129 -5.82 2.52 6.69
C LYS A 129 -4.38 2.77 6.28
N ILE A 130 -4.20 3.75 5.41
CA ILE A 130 -2.88 4.25 4.99
C ILE A 130 -3.00 5.71 4.53
N LYS A 131 -1.94 6.49 4.73
CA LYS A 131 -1.89 7.89 4.28
C LYS A 131 -1.38 8.00 2.84
N SER A 132 -0.29 7.31 2.51
CA SER A 132 0.37 7.42 1.22
C SER A 132 0.91 6.08 0.74
N ILE A 133 0.75 5.80 -0.56
CA ILE A 133 1.25 4.59 -1.23
C ILE A 133 2.19 5.01 -2.35
N ARG A 134 3.39 4.42 -2.38
CA ARG A 134 4.32 4.50 -3.51
C ARG A 134 4.90 3.12 -3.83
N ILE A 135 4.62 2.62 -5.03
CA ILE A 135 5.11 1.33 -5.52
C ILE A 135 5.73 1.52 -6.91
N THR A 136 7.05 1.42 -6.99
CA THR A 136 7.81 1.71 -8.22
C THR A 136 8.89 0.67 -8.50
N ASP A 137 9.07 0.35 -9.79
CA ASP A 137 10.05 -0.62 -10.29
C ASP A 137 9.91 -2.00 -9.63
N THR A 138 8.70 -2.56 -9.63
CA THR A 138 8.41 -3.89 -9.05
C THR A 138 7.84 -4.87 -10.06
N PHE A 139 7.72 -6.14 -9.66
CA PHE A 139 7.07 -7.18 -10.46
C PHE A 139 5.62 -7.46 -10.02
N ILE A 140 5.05 -6.60 -9.17
CA ILE A 140 3.72 -6.77 -8.60
C ILE A 140 2.70 -6.67 -9.74
N SER A 141 1.74 -7.61 -9.74
CA SER A 141 0.61 -7.61 -10.68
C SER A 141 -0.74 -7.40 -10.01
N ASP A 142 -0.80 -7.49 -8.68
CA ASP A 142 -2.03 -7.42 -7.90
C ASP A 142 -1.82 -6.60 -6.61
N LEU A 143 -2.80 -5.76 -6.28
CA LEU A 143 -2.81 -4.92 -5.08
C LEU A 143 -4.09 -5.16 -4.25
N SER A 144 -4.72 -6.33 -4.37
CA SER A 144 -5.98 -6.64 -3.68
C SER A 144 -5.85 -6.64 -2.16
N GLY A 145 -4.64 -6.79 -1.61
CA GLY A 145 -4.36 -6.62 -0.18
C GLY A 145 -4.44 -5.16 0.34
N LEU A 146 -4.69 -4.18 -0.53
CA LEU A 146 -4.85 -2.76 -0.19
C LEU A 146 -6.31 -2.30 -0.37
N SER A 147 -7.19 -2.63 0.59
CA SER A 147 -8.60 -2.21 0.59
C SER A 147 -8.81 -0.86 1.28
N VAL A 148 -8.20 0.18 0.70
CA VAL A 148 -8.17 1.54 1.27
C VAL A 148 -9.22 2.44 0.62
N ALA A 149 -10.02 3.12 1.44
CA ALA A 149 -11.06 4.03 0.95
C ALA A 149 -10.54 5.44 0.66
N SER A 150 -9.53 5.92 1.39
CA SER A 150 -8.98 7.25 1.16
C SER A 150 -7.48 7.31 1.46
N VAL A 151 -6.78 8.10 0.66
CA VAL A 151 -5.34 8.38 0.79
C VAL A 151 -5.07 9.83 0.44
N GLU A 152 -3.94 10.36 0.89
CA GLU A 152 -3.44 11.64 0.42
C GLU A 152 -2.81 11.50 -0.96
N SER A 153 -1.89 10.54 -1.10
CA SER A 153 -1.15 10.29 -2.34
C SER A 153 -1.13 8.81 -2.67
N PHE A 154 -1.41 8.50 -3.94
CA PHE A 154 -1.29 7.16 -4.49
C PHE A 154 -0.41 7.20 -5.73
N GLN A 155 0.69 6.45 -5.72
CA GLN A 155 1.59 6.35 -6.86
C GLN A 155 1.94 4.89 -7.14
N ILE A 156 1.68 4.46 -8.37
CA ILE A 156 2.17 3.19 -8.91
C ILE A 156 2.85 3.47 -10.25
N ASP A 157 4.10 3.08 -10.39
CA ASP A 157 4.82 3.25 -11.65
C ASP A 157 5.82 2.14 -11.97
N ASN A 158 6.05 1.89 -13.25
CA ASN A 158 7.03 0.89 -13.71
C ASN A 158 6.79 -0.55 -13.23
N ASN A 159 5.54 -0.92 -12.93
CA ASN A 159 5.15 -2.28 -12.54
C ASN A 159 4.74 -3.09 -13.79
N ARG A 160 5.71 -3.67 -14.48
CA ARG A 160 5.54 -4.25 -15.83
C ARG A 160 4.58 -5.44 -15.92
N LYS A 161 4.19 -6.04 -14.80
CA LYS A 161 3.22 -7.14 -14.74
C LYS A 161 1.80 -6.70 -14.40
N MET A 162 1.60 -5.44 -14.05
CA MET A 162 0.31 -4.90 -13.66
C MET A 162 -0.53 -4.54 -14.90
N ASN A 163 -1.18 -5.54 -15.48
CA ASN A 163 -2.03 -5.38 -16.66
C ASN A 163 -3.45 -4.87 -16.32
N ALA A 164 -3.84 -4.90 -15.04
CA ALA A 164 -5.10 -4.37 -14.59
C ALA A 164 -4.93 -3.74 -13.20
N PHE A 165 -5.71 -2.71 -12.92
CA PHE A 165 -5.81 -2.12 -11.58
C PHE A 165 -7.26 -1.82 -11.26
N ASN A 166 -7.74 -2.49 -10.21
CA ASN A 166 -9.03 -2.25 -9.60
C ASN A 166 -8.78 -1.75 -8.17
N SER A 167 -9.52 -0.73 -7.75
CA SER A 167 -9.29 -0.09 -6.45
C SER A 167 -10.59 0.19 -5.71
N ASP A 168 -10.52 0.09 -4.38
CA ASP A 168 -11.57 0.51 -3.45
C ASP A 168 -11.51 2.00 -3.08
N LEU A 169 -10.54 2.75 -3.62
CA LEU A 169 -10.37 4.17 -3.36
C LEU A 169 -11.63 4.96 -3.72
N VAL A 170 -12.06 5.78 -2.76
CA VAL A 170 -13.16 6.75 -2.86
C VAL A 170 -12.63 8.17 -3.01
N ASN A 171 -11.58 8.52 -2.26
CA ASN A 171 -11.06 9.89 -2.24
C ASN A 171 -9.52 9.96 -2.22
N VAL A 172 -8.95 10.78 -3.09
CA VAL A 172 -7.50 11.09 -3.15
C VAL A 172 -7.27 12.59 -2.98
N THR A 173 -6.73 13.02 -1.84
CA THR A 173 -6.72 14.46 -1.50
C THR A 173 -5.57 15.27 -2.11
N THR A 174 -4.52 14.62 -2.60
CA THR A 174 -3.36 15.30 -3.22
C THR A 174 -3.13 14.84 -4.65
N GLN A 175 -2.75 13.58 -4.87
CA GLN A 175 -2.40 13.09 -6.20
C GLN A 175 -2.62 11.58 -6.38
N LEU A 176 -3.17 11.21 -7.54
CA LEU A 176 -3.27 9.87 -8.07
C LEU A 176 -2.38 9.78 -9.31
N LEU A 177 -1.28 9.04 -9.20
CA LEU A 177 -0.24 8.91 -10.22
C LEU A 177 -0.14 7.45 -10.66
N ILE A 178 -0.42 7.17 -11.93
CA ILE A 178 -0.34 5.82 -12.51
C ILE A 178 0.47 5.89 -13.80
N PHE A 179 1.72 5.44 -13.78
CA PHE A 179 2.62 5.63 -14.92
C PHE A 179 3.30 4.33 -15.37
N ASP A 180 3.37 4.10 -16.67
CA ASP A 180 4.28 3.11 -17.28
C ASP A 180 4.14 1.67 -16.71
N ASN A 181 2.93 1.32 -16.28
CA ASN A 181 2.58 -0.01 -15.76
C ASN A 181 2.05 -0.90 -16.90
N GLY A 182 2.22 -2.23 -16.77
CA GLY A 182 1.60 -3.18 -17.68
C GLY A 182 2.02 -3.10 -19.16
N ASN A 183 3.09 -2.37 -19.51
CA ASN A 183 3.57 -2.20 -20.90
C ASN A 183 2.46 -1.80 -21.89
N ASP A 184 1.75 -0.69 -21.61
CA ASP A 184 0.67 -0.12 -22.43
C ASP A 184 -0.61 -0.97 -22.55
N VAL A 185 -0.71 -2.10 -21.86
CA VAL A 185 -1.94 -2.92 -21.84
C VAL A 185 -2.79 -2.74 -20.58
N MET A 186 -2.39 -1.83 -19.68
CA MET A 186 -3.03 -1.66 -18.37
C MET A 186 -4.49 -1.21 -18.50
N GLU A 187 -5.41 -1.96 -17.90
CA GLU A 187 -6.82 -1.58 -17.77
C GLU A 187 -7.11 -1.07 -16.36
N ILE A 188 -7.51 0.19 -16.24
CA ILE A 188 -7.74 0.87 -14.96
C ILE A 188 -9.24 1.05 -14.74
N THR A 189 -9.76 0.48 -13.64
CA THR A 189 -11.15 0.63 -13.22
C THR A 189 -11.22 1.02 -11.75
N MET A 190 -11.71 2.22 -11.46
CA MET A 190 -11.89 2.69 -10.07
C MET A 190 -13.36 3.07 -9.87
N ASN A 191 -14.19 2.05 -9.67
CA ASN A 191 -15.65 2.19 -9.63
C ASN A 191 -16.17 3.03 -8.46
N LYS A 192 -15.38 3.20 -7.40
CA LYS A 192 -15.76 3.90 -6.17
C LYS A 192 -15.14 5.28 -6.05
N LEU A 193 -14.21 5.66 -6.94
CA LEU A 193 -13.50 6.93 -6.85
C LEU A 193 -14.49 8.07 -7.11
N GLU A 194 -14.80 8.87 -6.09
CA GLU A 194 -15.74 9.99 -6.15
C GLU A 194 -15.01 11.31 -6.34
N THR A 195 -13.86 11.49 -5.68
CA THR A 195 -13.09 12.73 -5.71
C THR A 195 -11.59 12.47 -5.80
N ALA A 196 -10.89 13.30 -6.55
CA ALA A 196 -9.43 13.35 -6.54
C ALA A 196 -8.94 14.78 -6.73
N ALA A 197 -7.87 15.19 -6.06
CA ALA A 197 -7.30 16.51 -6.31
C ALA A 197 -6.61 16.56 -7.68
N GLU A 198 -5.63 15.68 -7.90
CA GLU A 198 -4.93 15.57 -9.18
C GLU A 198 -4.88 14.12 -9.65
N ILE A 199 -5.15 13.89 -10.93
CA ILE A 199 -5.04 12.58 -11.58
C ILE A 199 -4.05 12.72 -12.72
N GLN A 200 -3.02 11.88 -12.76
CA GLN A 200 -2.09 11.79 -13.87
C GLN A 200 -1.88 10.33 -14.28
N ILE A 201 -2.06 10.03 -15.56
CA ILE A 201 -1.97 8.66 -16.09
C ILE A 201 -1.19 8.61 -17.41
N SER A 202 -0.26 7.65 -17.52
CA SER A 202 0.39 7.20 -18.77
C SER A 202 0.26 5.69 -18.96
N SER A 203 0.50 5.21 -20.20
CA SER A 203 0.52 3.77 -20.54
C SER A 203 -0.74 2.96 -20.17
N ALA A 204 -1.91 3.58 -20.17
CA ALA A 204 -3.19 2.92 -19.99
C ALA A 204 -3.88 2.58 -21.32
N LYS A 205 -4.52 1.42 -21.36
CA LYS A 205 -5.38 0.95 -22.46
C LYS A 205 -6.85 1.30 -22.25
N SER A 206 -7.29 1.38 -20.99
CA SER A 206 -8.60 1.95 -20.62
C SER A 206 -8.53 2.62 -19.24
N PHE A 207 -9.35 3.66 -19.06
CA PHE A 207 -9.54 4.32 -17.77
C PHE A 207 -11.03 4.55 -17.51
N LYS A 208 -11.57 3.87 -16.49
CA LYS A 208 -12.99 3.91 -16.12
C LYS A 208 -13.17 4.34 -14.67
N VAL A 209 -13.85 5.45 -14.47
CA VAL A 209 -14.10 6.08 -13.16
C VAL A 209 -15.56 6.54 -13.06
N PRO A 210 -16.52 5.60 -13.09
CA PRO A 210 -17.95 5.93 -13.19
C PRO A 210 -18.51 6.72 -12.01
N ALA A 211 -17.93 6.61 -10.82
CA ALA A 211 -18.36 7.37 -9.64
C ALA A 211 -17.71 8.75 -9.51
N LEU A 212 -16.70 9.08 -10.33
CA LEU A 212 -15.91 10.29 -10.18
C LEU A 212 -16.79 11.50 -10.49
N GLN A 213 -16.94 12.38 -9.51
CA GLN A 213 -17.81 13.57 -9.58
C GLN A 213 -17.00 14.85 -9.75
N GLU A 214 -15.85 14.93 -9.09
CA GLU A 214 -15.04 16.14 -9.01
C GLU A 214 -13.53 15.83 -9.04
N VAL A 215 -12.81 16.61 -9.85
CA VAL A 215 -11.36 16.74 -9.79
C VAL A 215 -10.99 18.15 -9.33
N THR A 216 -10.54 18.31 -8.08
CA THR A 216 -10.42 19.64 -7.47
C THR A 216 -9.23 20.46 -8.00
N LYS A 217 -8.31 19.83 -8.74
CA LYS A 217 -7.23 20.47 -9.51
C LYS A 217 -7.28 20.02 -10.96
N SER A 218 -6.40 19.09 -11.36
CA SER A 218 -6.14 18.74 -12.76
C SER A 218 -6.31 17.25 -13.05
N LEU A 219 -6.85 16.93 -14.23
CA LEU A 219 -6.89 15.58 -14.80
C LEU A 219 -6.01 15.56 -16.05
N LYS A 220 -4.94 14.75 -16.03
CA LYS A 220 -3.93 14.68 -17.09
C LYS A 220 -3.79 13.25 -17.56
N LEU A 221 -4.23 12.96 -18.78
CA LEU A 221 -3.92 11.73 -19.50
C LEU A 221 -2.88 12.08 -20.56
N SER A 222 -1.66 11.59 -20.42
CA SER A 222 -0.54 11.89 -21.32
C SER A 222 0.23 10.63 -21.67
N ALA A 223 0.68 10.49 -22.91
CA ALA A 223 1.40 9.31 -23.37
C ALA A 223 0.60 8.00 -23.15
N ASN A 224 -0.65 7.98 -23.63
CA ASN A 224 -1.48 6.77 -23.65
C ASN A 224 -1.89 6.44 -25.10
N PRO A 225 -0.95 6.03 -25.96
CA PRO A 225 -1.23 5.78 -27.38
C PRO A 225 -2.19 4.59 -27.61
N GLU A 226 -2.29 3.67 -26.63
CA GLU A 226 -3.17 2.49 -26.67
C GLU A 226 -4.55 2.72 -26.04
N LEU A 227 -4.79 3.88 -25.42
CA LEU A 227 -6.07 4.19 -24.76
C LEU A 227 -7.20 4.26 -25.79
N LYS A 228 -8.16 3.35 -25.70
CA LYS A 228 -9.32 3.33 -26.62
C LYS A 228 -10.51 4.13 -26.10
N SER A 229 -10.67 4.14 -24.77
CA SER A 229 -11.81 4.77 -24.09
C SER A 229 -11.40 5.36 -22.75
N PHE A 230 -11.90 6.57 -22.48
CA PHE A 230 -11.93 7.19 -21.16
C PHE A 230 -13.40 7.39 -20.75
N SER A 231 -13.81 6.89 -19.59
CA SER A 231 -15.19 6.98 -19.12
C SER A 231 -15.27 7.51 -17.69
N ALA A 232 -15.91 8.67 -17.54
CA ALA A 232 -16.17 9.38 -16.29
C ALA A 232 -17.57 10.04 -16.33
N PRO A 233 -18.67 9.27 -16.51
CA PRO A 233 -20.00 9.79 -16.77
C PRO A 233 -20.60 10.70 -15.70
N ASN A 234 -20.12 10.62 -14.46
CA ASN A 234 -20.58 11.47 -13.36
C ASN A 234 -19.67 12.69 -13.11
N LEU A 235 -18.58 12.84 -13.88
CA LEU A 235 -17.62 13.92 -13.67
C LEU A 235 -18.22 15.23 -14.18
N THR A 236 -18.45 16.15 -13.25
CA THR A 236 -19.07 17.45 -13.56
C THR A 236 -18.08 18.61 -13.44
N THR A 237 -17.02 18.44 -12.65
CA THR A 237 -16.09 19.53 -12.32
C THR A 237 -14.64 19.09 -12.43
N ILE A 238 -13.84 19.86 -13.17
CA ILE A 238 -12.37 19.89 -13.11
C ILE A 238 -11.99 21.36 -12.91
N THR A 239 -11.41 21.70 -11.77
CA THR A 239 -11.22 23.11 -11.38
C THR A 239 -10.14 23.82 -12.21
N GLU A 240 -9.04 23.12 -12.50
CA GLU A 240 -7.91 23.70 -13.21
C GLU A 240 -7.87 23.24 -14.67
N THR A 241 -7.26 22.07 -14.95
CA THR A 241 -6.93 21.67 -16.32
C THR A 241 -7.35 20.25 -16.60
N LEU A 242 -8.03 20.06 -17.74
CA LEU A 242 -8.15 18.78 -18.43
C LEU A 242 -7.10 18.72 -19.54
N SER A 243 -6.21 17.74 -19.50
CA SER A 243 -5.16 17.54 -20.51
C SER A 243 -5.22 16.13 -21.08
N LEU A 244 -5.36 16.03 -22.40
CA LEU A 244 -5.35 14.78 -23.16
C LEU A 244 -4.27 14.87 -24.24
N ILE A 245 -3.11 14.25 -24.02
CA ILE A 245 -1.91 14.38 -24.88
C ILE A 245 -1.45 12.98 -25.32
N ASP A 246 -1.16 12.81 -26.61
CA ASP A 246 -0.70 11.53 -27.19
C ASP A 246 -1.70 10.38 -27.00
N MET A 247 -2.94 10.61 -27.44
CA MET A 247 -4.10 9.69 -27.36
C MET A 247 -4.45 9.04 -28.71
N ASN A 248 -3.47 8.46 -29.41
CA ASN A 248 -3.59 8.08 -30.84
C ASN A 248 -4.76 7.15 -31.19
N LYS A 249 -5.22 6.31 -30.25
CA LYS A 249 -6.31 5.34 -30.45
C LYS A 249 -7.62 5.69 -29.72
N LEU A 250 -7.71 6.88 -29.11
CA LEU A 250 -8.88 7.28 -28.34
C LEU A 250 -10.05 7.56 -29.27
N THR A 251 -11.14 6.81 -29.10
CA THR A 251 -12.35 6.93 -29.92
C THR A 251 -13.61 7.27 -29.13
N ASN A 252 -13.55 7.14 -27.79
CA ASN A 252 -14.67 7.41 -26.91
C ASN A 252 -14.20 8.14 -25.63
N VAL A 253 -14.84 9.28 -25.37
CA VAL A 253 -14.82 9.99 -24.10
C VAL A 253 -16.28 10.14 -23.67
N SER A 254 -16.64 9.63 -22.49
CA SER A 254 -18.04 9.59 -22.00
C SER A 254 -18.16 9.81 -20.50
#